data_AF-A0A1A8VFL1-F1
#
_entry.id   AF-A0A1A8VFL1-F1
#
_cell.length_a   1.000
_cell.length_b   1.000
_cell.length_c   1.000
_cell.angle_alpha   90.00
_cell.angle_beta   90.00
_cell.angle_gamma   90.00
#
_symmetry.space_group_name_H-M   'P 1'
#
loop_
_entity.id
_entity.type
_entity.pdbx_description
1 polymer ?
#
loop_
_entity_poly.entity_id
_entity_poly.type
_entity_poly.pdbx_seq_one_letter_code
_entity_poly.pdbx_strand_id
1 'polypeptide(L)'
;MAELHQAPTSLCCCRKSLPVSGGPFAGDKQPSASPGPRVSRGPLVDVASVSNFRCFQLCHLHLDLKLNFAVKEMSGWLVLDLVPVQPAVCTLVLDSHPSLLIHSIDCKVPEDGQEAPVSLTYRVDPFTDYGSSLSISLPSGTVKPGRRIQITIRYTTTDGPAIWWLDSELTCGQSCPLVFTQGHSVCNRSFFPCFDTPAVKSTYTAAVRVPEGMTVLMSASQSSYSKQDRIFHFSMEFPVPSYLVALVAGQLEHADLGPRSRVWAEPCLLSCAVKKLGGSVEHWLDVAEDLFGPYLWGRCDIVFLP
;
A
#
# COMPACT_ATOMS: atom_id res chain seq x y z
N MET A 1 35.67 -47.89 -18.31
CA MET A 1 34.32 -48.41 -18.03
C MET A 1 33.86 -47.72 -16.76
N ALA A 2 33.26 -46.52 -16.78
CA ALA A 2 31.89 -46.19 -17.24
C ALA A 2 30.89 -47.22 -16.68
N GLU A 3 29.91 -46.87 -15.85
CA GLU A 3 28.84 -45.90 -16.13
C GLU A 3 28.36 -45.09 -14.90
N LEU A 4 27.97 -43.84 -15.18
CA LEU A 4 27.19 -42.94 -14.34
C LEU A 4 25.70 -43.32 -14.42
N HIS A 5 24.97 -43.28 -13.29
CA HIS A 5 23.50 -43.18 -13.30
C HIS A 5 23.03 -41.77 -12.93
N GLN A 6 22.08 -41.31 -13.74
CA GLN A 6 21.57 -39.95 -13.91
C GLN A 6 20.57 -39.55 -12.81
N ALA A 7 20.60 -38.26 -12.46
CA ALA A 7 19.57 -37.56 -11.69
C ALA A 7 18.38 -37.15 -12.60
N PRO A 8 17.14 -37.07 -12.06
CA PRO A 8 15.98 -36.71 -12.86
C PRO A 8 15.92 -35.19 -13.09
N THR A 9 15.92 -34.79 -14.36
CA THR A 9 15.72 -33.40 -14.80
C THR A 9 14.25 -32.99 -14.71
N SER A 10 14.00 -31.87 -14.04
CA SER A 10 12.72 -31.16 -13.99
C SER A 10 12.29 -30.66 -15.37
N LEU A 11 11.03 -30.92 -15.72
CA LEU A 11 10.37 -30.42 -16.93
C LEU A 11 10.05 -28.93 -16.79
N CYS A 12 10.83 -28.08 -17.44
CA CYS A 12 10.54 -26.65 -17.59
C CYS A 12 9.85 -26.40 -18.95
N CYS A 13 8.58 -25.96 -18.92
CA CYS A 13 7.70 -25.76 -20.08
C CYS A 13 8.02 -24.54 -20.97
N CYS A 14 9.24 -23.99 -20.95
CA CYS A 14 9.56 -22.72 -21.62
C CYS A 14 10.64 -22.79 -22.72
N ARG A 15 11.05 -23.97 -23.19
CA ARG A 15 11.99 -24.07 -24.33
C ARG A 15 11.28 -24.49 -25.62
N LYS A 16 11.04 -23.53 -26.51
CA LYS A 16 10.84 -23.81 -27.95
C LYS A 16 12.16 -24.35 -28.52
N SER A 17 12.08 -25.45 -29.26
CA SER A 17 13.19 -26.06 -29.99
C SER A 17 13.67 -25.14 -31.12
N LEU A 18 14.99 -25.00 -31.24
CA LEU A 18 15.63 -24.35 -32.40
C LEU A 18 15.60 -25.33 -33.60
N PRO A 19 15.24 -24.90 -34.82
CA PRO A 19 15.34 -25.76 -35.98
C PRO A 19 16.79 -25.89 -36.46
N VAL A 20 17.12 -27.10 -36.87
CA VAL A 20 18.40 -27.56 -37.41
C VAL A 20 18.75 -26.85 -38.71
N SER A 21 20.03 -26.47 -38.83
CA SER A 21 20.68 -25.85 -39.98
C SER A 21 20.68 -26.75 -41.24
N GLY A 22 20.20 -26.21 -42.36
CA GLY A 22 20.32 -26.76 -43.71
C GLY A 22 20.48 -25.62 -44.74
N GLY A 23 21.36 -25.82 -45.72
CA GLY A 23 21.94 -24.80 -46.62
C GLY A 23 21.02 -24.11 -47.65
N PRO A 24 21.60 -23.31 -48.57
CA PRO A 24 20.99 -22.08 -49.09
C PRO A 24 20.27 -22.29 -50.43
N PHE A 25 19.00 -21.90 -50.55
CA PHE A 25 18.36 -21.67 -51.84
C PHE A 25 17.31 -20.54 -51.82
N ALA A 26 17.50 -19.65 -52.80
CA ALA A 26 16.53 -18.86 -53.57
C ALA A 26 15.40 -18.13 -52.81
N GLY A 27 15.45 -16.80 -52.86
CA GLY A 27 14.41 -15.92 -52.35
C GLY A 27 13.09 -16.06 -53.10
N ASP A 28 12.02 -16.22 -52.34
CA ASP A 28 10.64 -16.12 -52.81
C ASP A 28 9.96 -14.97 -52.06
N LYS A 29 9.43 -14.00 -52.82
CA LYS A 29 8.77 -12.81 -52.27
C LYS A 29 7.38 -13.19 -51.77
N GLN A 30 7.19 -13.24 -50.45
CA GLN A 30 5.85 -13.30 -49.85
C GLN A 30 5.14 -11.93 -49.96
N PRO A 31 3.83 -11.90 -50.29
CA PRO A 31 3.06 -10.66 -50.32
C PRO A 31 2.82 -10.14 -48.89
N SER A 32 2.89 -8.82 -48.75
CA SER A 32 2.68 -8.07 -47.52
C SER A 32 1.31 -8.39 -46.89
N ALA A 33 1.32 -8.97 -45.69
CA ALA A 33 0.12 -9.14 -44.89
C ALA A 33 -0.40 -7.78 -44.44
N SER A 34 -1.62 -7.45 -44.86
CA SER A 34 -2.38 -6.29 -44.40
C SER A 34 -2.62 -6.36 -42.87
N PRO A 35 -2.59 -5.24 -42.13
CA PRO A 35 -2.83 -5.25 -40.69
C PRO A 35 -4.25 -5.72 -40.42
N GLY A 36 -4.40 -6.81 -39.68
CA GLY A 36 -5.72 -7.26 -39.19
C GLY A 36 -6.41 -6.17 -38.35
N PRO A 37 -7.75 -6.22 -38.23
CA PRO A 37 -8.50 -5.21 -37.49
C PRO A 37 -7.97 -5.12 -36.06
N ARG A 38 -7.61 -3.90 -35.64
CA ARG A 38 -7.27 -3.60 -34.25
C ARG A 38 -8.50 -3.93 -33.40
N VAL A 39 -8.46 -5.06 -32.71
CA VAL A 39 -9.42 -5.36 -31.64
C VAL A 39 -9.33 -4.19 -30.67
N SER A 40 -10.39 -3.39 -30.59
CA SER A 40 -10.54 -2.37 -29.55
C SER A 40 -10.45 -3.11 -28.22
N ARG A 41 -9.30 -3.01 -27.54
CA ARG A 41 -9.19 -3.51 -26.16
C ARG A 41 -10.28 -2.79 -25.38
N GLY A 42 -11.20 -3.55 -24.79
CA GLY A 42 -12.19 -3.01 -23.87
C GLY A 42 -11.52 -2.23 -22.74
N PRO A 43 -12.27 -1.46 -21.95
CA PRO A 43 -11.71 -0.71 -20.83
C PRO A 43 -10.88 -1.67 -19.95
N LEU A 44 -9.64 -1.32 -19.64
CA LEU A 44 -8.81 -2.13 -18.73
C LEU A 44 -9.52 -2.19 -17.37
N VAL A 45 -10.04 -3.34 -16.94
CA VAL A 45 -10.74 -3.47 -15.65
C VAL A 45 -9.77 -4.06 -14.64
N ASP A 46 -9.64 -3.43 -13.48
CA ASP A 46 -9.03 -4.05 -12.31
C ASP A 46 -10.07 -4.95 -11.65
N VAL A 47 -9.94 -6.26 -11.82
CA VAL A 47 -10.88 -7.24 -11.28
C VAL A 47 -10.69 -7.47 -9.77
N ALA A 48 -9.61 -6.95 -9.20
CA ALA A 48 -9.30 -7.12 -7.78
C ALA A 48 -9.87 -6.00 -6.90
N SER A 49 -10.39 -4.93 -7.50
CA SER A 49 -11.02 -3.80 -6.80
C SER A 49 -12.47 -3.63 -7.24
N VAL A 50 -13.37 -3.52 -6.26
CA VAL A 50 -14.78 -3.18 -6.51
C VAL A 50 -15.00 -1.67 -6.56
N SER A 51 -13.98 -0.91 -6.18
CA SER A 51 -14.09 0.52 -6.02
C SER A 51 -14.39 1.25 -7.33
N ASN A 52 -15.16 2.33 -7.24
CA ASN A 52 -15.51 3.15 -8.41
C ASN A 52 -14.49 4.28 -8.63
N PHE A 53 -13.20 4.00 -8.46
CA PHE A 53 -12.11 4.97 -8.49
C PHE A 53 -12.06 5.85 -9.75
N ARG A 54 -12.66 5.42 -10.86
CA ARG A 54 -12.78 6.24 -12.09
C ARG A 54 -13.74 7.41 -11.98
N CYS A 55 -14.59 7.43 -10.94
CA CYS A 55 -15.52 8.50 -10.67
C CYS A 55 -14.91 9.61 -9.81
N PHE A 56 -13.74 9.37 -9.19
CA PHE A 56 -13.10 10.28 -8.25
C PHE A 56 -11.60 10.37 -8.48
N GLN A 57 -11.06 11.58 -8.43
CA GLN A 57 -9.63 11.78 -8.22
C GLN A 57 -9.37 11.85 -6.70
N LEU A 58 -8.58 10.91 -6.18
CA LEU A 58 -8.06 10.98 -4.81
C LEU A 58 -6.84 11.90 -4.77
N CYS A 59 -6.95 13.03 -4.07
CA CYS A 59 -5.87 14.00 -3.95
C CYS A 59 -4.91 13.65 -2.80
N HIS A 60 -5.48 13.32 -1.65
CA HIS A 60 -4.75 13.07 -0.41
C HIS A 60 -5.57 12.16 0.50
N LEU A 61 -4.89 11.40 1.36
CA LEU A 61 -5.54 10.74 2.49
C LEU A 61 -4.81 11.05 3.79
N HIS A 62 -5.57 11.13 4.88
CA HIS A 62 -5.03 11.30 6.22
C HIS A 62 -5.51 10.17 7.13
N LEU A 63 -4.59 9.54 7.87
CA LEU A 63 -4.88 8.53 8.87
C LEU A 63 -4.58 9.06 10.27
N ASP A 64 -5.58 9.17 11.14
CA ASP A 64 -5.37 9.35 12.58
C ASP A 64 -5.67 8.02 13.26
N LEU A 65 -4.67 7.41 13.89
CA LEU A 65 -4.72 6.06 14.41
C LEU A 65 -4.26 6.00 15.87
N LYS A 66 -4.93 5.15 16.65
CA LYS A 66 -4.53 4.73 17.99
C LYS A 66 -4.40 3.22 18.02
N LEU A 67 -3.21 2.74 18.37
CA LEU A 67 -2.91 1.32 18.48
C LEU A 67 -3.15 0.85 19.91
N ASN A 68 -3.91 -0.24 20.05
CA ASN A 68 -4.17 -0.90 21.32
C ASN A 68 -3.72 -2.36 21.26
N PHE A 69 -2.53 -2.62 21.78
CA PHE A 69 -1.93 -3.96 21.79
C PHE A 69 -2.64 -4.95 22.71
N ALA A 70 -3.34 -4.48 23.75
CA ALA A 70 -4.03 -5.36 24.69
C ALA A 70 -5.22 -6.09 24.06
N VAL A 71 -5.87 -5.46 23.08
CA VAL A 71 -7.02 -6.03 22.33
C VAL A 71 -6.72 -6.23 20.85
N LYS A 72 -5.45 -6.04 20.43
CA LYS A 72 -4.99 -6.17 19.03
C LYS A 72 -5.87 -5.38 18.04
N GLU A 73 -6.05 -4.10 18.34
CA GLU A 73 -6.93 -3.19 17.59
C GLU A 73 -6.22 -1.89 17.19
N MET A 74 -6.52 -1.38 15.99
CA MET A 74 -6.28 0.01 15.62
C MET A 74 -7.62 0.74 15.44
N SER A 75 -7.80 1.86 16.12
CA SER A 75 -9.00 2.70 16.02
C SER A 75 -8.64 4.12 15.63
N GLY A 76 -9.55 4.80 14.93
CA GLY A 76 -9.37 6.20 14.58
C GLY A 76 -10.21 6.62 13.39
N TRP A 77 -9.63 7.44 12.51
CA TRP A 77 -10.31 7.90 11.31
C TRP A 77 -9.41 8.06 10.10
N LEU A 78 -10.02 7.85 8.94
CA LEU A 78 -9.50 8.13 7.62
C LEU A 78 -10.19 9.37 7.08
N VAL A 79 -9.45 10.34 6.56
CA VAL A 79 -9.99 11.44 5.75
C VAL A 79 -9.52 11.27 4.32
N LEU A 80 -10.45 11.29 3.38
CA LEU A 80 -10.18 11.25 1.93
C LEU A 80 -10.51 12.61 1.32
N ASP A 81 -9.52 13.24 0.70
CA ASP A 81 -9.73 14.43 -0.13
C ASP A 81 -10.00 14.00 -1.57
N LEU A 82 -11.25 14.16 -2.00
CA LEU A 82 -11.73 13.66 -3.28
C LEU A 82 -12.20 14.79 -4.19
N VAL A 83 -11.98 14.64 -5.49
CA VAL A 83 -12.61 15.46 -6.53
C VAL A 83 -13.44 14.54 -7.44
N PRO A 84 -14.76 14.66 -7.47
CA PRO A 84 -15.60 13.94 -8.43
C PRO A 84 -15.24 14.35 -9.86
N VAL A 85 -15.03 13.38 -10.74
CA VAL A 85 -14.68 13.64 -12.15
C VAL A 85 -15.82 13.34 -13.13
N GLN A 86 -16.77 12.51 -12.73
CA GLN A 86 -17.96 12.20 -13.54
C GLN A 86 -19.18 12.98 -13.07
N PRO A 87 -20.10 13.37 -13.98
CA PRO A 87 -21.35 14.00 -13.60
C PRO A 87 -22.28 13.01 -12.89
N ALA A 88 -23.15 13.52 -12.02
CA ALA A 88 -24.22 12.76 -11.36
C ALA A 88 -23.76 11.52 -10.56
N VAL A 89 -22.56 11.55 -9.98
CA VAL A 89 -22.10 10.49 -9.08
C VAL A 89 -22.81 10.63 -7.72
N CYS A 90 -23.65 9.65 -7.39
CA CYS A 90 -24.40 9.64 -6.13
C CYS A 90 -23.83 8.64 -5.10
N THR A 91 -22.79 7.88 -5.46
CA THR A 91 -22.22 6.85 -4.59
C THR A 91 -20.70 6.84 -4.70
N LEU A 92 -20.02 6.83 -3.56
CA LEU A 92 -18.61 6.50 -3.45
C LEU A 92 -18.50 5.02 -3.05
N VAL A 93 -17.73 4.24 -3.81
CA VAL A 93 -17.48 2.83 -3.52
C VAL A 93 -16.00 2.66 -3.22
N LEU A 94 -15.70 2.15 -2.02
CA LEU A 94 -14.35 1.81 -1.56
C LEU A 94 -14.23 0.31 -1.35
N ASP A 95 -13.02 -0.24 -1.52
CA ASP A 95 -12.69 -1.57 -1.03
C ASP A 95 -12.56 -1.53 0.49
N SER A 96 -13.14 -2.54 1.15
CA SER A 96 -13.03 -2.77 2.59
C SER A 96 -12.84 -4.26 2.88
N HIS A 97 -12.83 -4.63 4.16
CA HIS A 97 -12.71 -6.01 4.61
C HIS A 97 -13.60 -6.23 5.86
N PRO A 98 -14.11 -7.44 6.12
CA PRO A 98 -14.92 -7.73 7.31
C PRO A 98 -14.22 -7.49 8.66
N SER A 99 -12.89 -7.38 8.70
CA SER A 99 -12.13 -6.99 9.90
C SER A 99 -12.28 -5.51 10.25
N LEU A 100 -12.86 -4.69 9.36
CA LEU A 100 -13.14 -3.28 9.61
C LEU A 100 -14.55 -3.10 10.17
N LEU A 101 -14.64 -2.48 11.34
CA LEU A 101 -15.88 -1.97 11.90
C LEU A 101 -15.99 -0.47 11.59
N ILE A 102 -16.94 -0.10 10.74
CA ILE A 102 -17.24 1.29 10.42
C ILE A 102 -18.20 1.86 11.48
N HIS A 103 -17.81 2.96 12.12
CA HIS A 103 -18.59 3.64 13.17
C HIS A 103 -19.43 4.80 12.61
N SER A 104 -18.83 5.63 11.76
CA SER A 104 -19.52 6.76 11.12
C SER A 104 -18.82 7.15 9.83
N ILE A 105 -19.59 7.75 8.91
CA ILE A 105 -19.05 8.36 7.69
C ILE A 105 -19.68 9.74 7.55
N ASP A 106 -18.84 10.75 7.40
CA ASP A 106 -19.27 12.14 7.28
C ASP A 106 -18.65 12.80 6.04
N CYS A 107 -19.39 13.73 5.43
CA CYS A 107 -18.96 14.52 4.29
C CYS A 107 -18.82 15.98 4.65
N LYS A 108 -17.73 16.62 4.22
CA LYS A 108 -17.57 18.07 4.28
C LYS A 108 -17.23 18.60 2.89
N VAL A 109 -17.86 19.69 2.50
CA VAL A 109 -17.47 20.47 1.31
C VAL A 109 -16.75 21.72 1.80
N PRO A 110 -15.41 21.81 1.68
CA PRO A 110 -14.65 22.93 2.24
C PRO A 110 -15.09 24.30 1.70
N GLU A 111 -15.58 24.34 0.46
CA GLU A 111 -16.00 25.56 -0.23
C GLU A 111 -17.40 26.07 0.16
N ASP A 112 -18.27 25.25 0.76
CA ASP A 112 -19.66 25.62 1.03
C ASP A 112 -19.84 26.46 2.31
N GLY A 113 -18.76 26.78 3.02
CA GLY A 113 -18.80 27.59 4.25
C GLY A 113 -19.57 26.96 5.42
N GLN A 114 -20.11 25.74 5.25
CA GLN A 114 -20.72 24.98 6.33
C GLN A 114 -19.64 24.51 7.30
N GLU A 115 -19.80 24.88 8.57
CA GLU A 115 -18.88 24.45 9.63
C GLU A 115 -19.03 22.96 9.95
N ALA A 116 -20.27 22.46 9.98
CA ALA A 116 -20.56 21.10 10.39
C ALA A 116 -20.53 20.12 9.20
N PRO A 117 -19.91 18.94 9.36
CA PRO A 117 -19.97 17.89 8.36
C PRO A 117 -21.36 17.22 8.34
N VAL A 118 -21.74 16.66 7.19
CA VAL A 118 -23.01 15.96 6.97
C VAL A 118 -22.79 14.46 7.10
N SER A 119 -23.50 13.80 8.02
CA SER A 119 -23.44 12.34 8.16
C SER A 119 -24.06 11.63 6.96
N LEU A 120 -23.39 10.58 6.49
CA LEU A 120 -23.75 9.81 5.31
C LEU A 120 -24.28 8.44 5.67
N THR A 121 -25.16 7.90 4.84
CA THR A 121 -25.57 6.50 4.90
C THR A 121 -24.62 5.63 4.08
N TYR A 122 -24.39 4.42 4.55
CA TYR A 122 -23.53 3.46 3.86
C TYR A 122 -24.07 2.04 3.97
N ARG A 123 -23.59 1.18 3.08
CA ARG A 123 -23.82 -0.26 3.08
C ARG A 123 -22.51 -0.97 2.85
N VAL A 124 -22.30 -2.08 3.55
CA VAL A 124 -21.19 -3.00 3.30
C VAL A 124 -21.74 -4.27 2.69
N ASP A 125 -21.23 -4.61 1.50
CA ASP A 125 -21.68 -5.78 0.74
C ASP A 125 -20.51 -6.74 0.49
N PRO A 126 -20.74 -8.07 0.50
CA PRO A 126 -19.73 -9.02 0.05
C PRO A 126 -19.28 -8.71 -1.38
N PHE A 127 -17.96 -8.78 -1.62
CA PHE A 127 -17.39 -8.64 -2.97
C PHE A 127 -16.66 -9.92 -3.39
N THR A 128 -15.67 -10.33 -2.61
CA THR A 128 -14.83 -11.52 -2.84
C THR A 128 -14.42 -12.14 -1.50
N ASP A 129 -13.80 -13.31 -1.54
CA ASP A 129 -13.28 -13.97 -0.31
C ASP A 129 -12.23 -13.12 0.42
N TYR A 130 -11.62 -12.14 -0.26
CA TYR A 130 -10.59 -11.26 0.28
C TYR A 130 -11.08 -9.83 0.55
N GLY A 131 -12.38 -9.54 0.43
CA GLY A 131 -12.87 -8.18 0.71
C GLY A 131 -14.36 -7.93 0.54
N SER A 132 -14.74 -6.70 0.85
CA SER A 132 -16.11 -6.20 0.80
C SER A 132 -16.17 -4.86 0.06
N SER A 133 -17.35 -4.51 -0.40
CA SER A 133 -17.67 -3.22 -1.02
C SER A 133 -18.27 -2.30 0.03
N LEU A 134 -17.61 -1.19 0.34
CA LEU A 134 -18.18 -0.10 1.15
C LEU A 134 -18.81 0.93 0.22
N SER A 135 -20.14 0.91 0.13
CA SER A 135 -20.94 1.81 -0.70
C SER A 135 -21.50 2.95 0.13
N ILE A 136 -21.07 4.17 -0.14
CA ILE A 136 -21.39 5.39 0.62
C ILE A 136 -22.30 6.27 -0.23
N SER A 137 -23.49 6.59 0.27
CA SER A 137 -24.45 7.45 -0.43
C SER A 137 -24.06 8.91 -0.29
N LEU A 138 -23.83 9.59 -1.41
CA LEU A 138 -23.46 11.00 -1.42
C LEU A 138 -24.72 11.88 -1.61
N PRO A 139 -24.83 13.03 -0.91
CA PRO A 139 -26.03 13.85 -1.00
C PRO A 139 -26.18 14.48 -2.39
N SER A 140 -27.39 14.43 -2.94
CA SER A 140 -27.74 15.04 -4.23
C SER A 140 -27.37 16.52 -4.25
N GLY A 141 -26.65 16.96 -5.29
CA GLY A 141 -26.24 18.36 -5.47
C GLY A 141 -24.99 18.81 -4.71
N THR A 142 -24.50 18.01 -3.75
CA THR A 142 -23.22 18.24 -3.04
C THR A 142 -22.03 17.89 -3.96
N VAL A 143 -22.21 16.82 -4.73
CA VAL A 143 -21.20 16.28 -5.65
C VAL A 143 -21.34 16.97 -7.02
N LYS A 144 -20.57 18.03 -7.23
CA LYS A 144 -20.41 18.65 -8.55
C LYS A 144 -19.04 18.29 -9.11
N PRO A 145 -18.94 17.94 -10.41
CA PRO A 145 -17.64 17.67 -11.02
C PRO A 145 -16.65 18.82 -10.77
N GLY A 146 -15.43 18.47 -10.38
CA GLY A 146 -14.36 19.44 -10.11
C GLY A 146 -14.38 20.10 -8.72
N ARG A 147 -15.46 19.98 -7.93
CA ARG A 147 -15.50 20.51 -6.56
C ARG A 147 -14.94 19.49 -5.56
N ARG A 148 -14.05 19.93 -4.68
CA ARG A 148 -13.45 19.06 -3.66
C ARG A 148 -14.47 18.72 -2.56
N ILE A 149 -14.51 17.46 -2.17
CA ILE A 149 -15.22 16.96 -1.01
C ILE A 149 -14.24 16.23 -0.10
N GLN A 150 -14.52 16.22 1.20
CA GLN A 150 -13.78 15.45 2.20
C GLN A 150 -14.70 14.40 2.79
N ILE A 151 -14.28 13.14 2.73
CA ILE A 151 -14.99 12.03 3.35
C ILE A 151 -14.20 11.57 4.56
N THR A 152 -14.80 11.69 5.74
CA THR A 152 -14.22 11.22 7.00
C THR A 152 -14.89 9.92 7.41
N ILE A 153 -14.11 8.86 7.57
CA ILE A 153 -14.58 7.53 7.98
C ILE A 153 -13.98 7.23 9.34
N ARG A 154 -14.82 7.10 10.37
CA ARG A 154 -14.40 6.61 11.69
C ARG A 154 -14.54 5.11 11.74
N TYR A 155 -13.49 4.41 12.14
CA TYR A 155 -13.47 2.96 12.11
C TYR A 155 -12.53 2.35 13.15
N THR A 156 -12.70 1.05 13.33
CA THR A 156 -11.84 0.16 14.09
C THR A 156 -11.41 -0.99 13.17
N THR A 157 -10.17 -1.46 13.28
CA THR A 157 -9.69 -2.68 12.62
C THR A 157 -8.91 -3.57 13.59
N THR A 158 -9.03 -4.89 13.41
CA THR A 158 -8.37 -5.92 14.22
C THR A 158 -7.48 -6.81 13.32
N ASP A 159 -7.39 -8.11 13.62
CA ASP A 159 -6.68 -9.08 12.79
C ASP A 159 -7.35 -9.18 11.39
N GLY A 160 -6.66 -8.62 10.40
CA GLY A 160 -7.02 -8.66 8.99
C GLY A 160 -5.82 -9.10 8.15
N PRO A 161 -6.00 -9.48 6.88
CA PRO A 161 -4.91 -9.97 6.04
C PRO A 161 -3.72 -9.00 5.90
N ALA A 162 -3.92 -7.69 6.12
CA ALA A 162 -2.82 -6.73 6.13
C ALA A 162 -2.12 -6.57 7.48
N ILE A 163 -2.70 -6.94 8.61
CA ILE A 163 -2.20 -6.55 9.94
C ILE A 163 -1.73 -7.77 10.70
N TRP A 164 -0.47 -7.73 11.14
CA TRP A 164 0.16 -8.80 11.89
C TRP A 164 0.49 -8.32 13.29
N TRP A 165 -0.33 -8.73 14.26
CA TRP A 165 -0.06 -8.50 15.68
C TRP A 165 0.75 -9.66 16.26
N LEU A 166 1.94 -9.35 16.77
CA LEU A 166 2.84 -10.27 17.42
C LEU A 166 2.85 -10.00 18.92
N ASP A 167 2.50 -11.03 19.69
CA ASP A 167 2.68 -11.02 21.13
C ASP A 167 4.17 -10.95 21.48
N SER A 168 4.51 -10.45 22.67
CA SER A 168 5.91 -10.22 23.05
C SER A 168 6.77 -11.47 22.87
N GLU A 169 6.27 -12.66 23.19
CA GLU A 169 6.98 -13.94 23.02
C GLU A 169 7.39 -14.28 21.58
N LEU A 170 6.75 -13.67 20.58
CA LEU A 170 7.07 -13.83 19.15
C LEU A 170 8.09 -12.79 18.67
N THR A 171 8.48 -11.84 19.52
CA THR A 171 9.52 -10.84 19.24
C THR A 171 10.89 -11.34 19.73
N CYS A 172 11.97 -10.85 19.13
CA CYS A 172 13.31 -11.24 19.53
C CYS A 172 13.65 -10.81 20.97
N GLY A 173 13.17 -9.62 21.40
CA GLY A 173 13.37 -9.12 22.76
C GLY A 173 12.51 -9.81 23.82
N GLN A 174 11.42 -10.49 23.42
CA GLN A 174 10.45 -11.16 24.31
C GLN A 174 9.76 -10.25 25.35
N SER A 175 9.93 -8.93 25.25
CA SER A 175 9.50 -7.96 26.25
C SER A 175 8.40 -7.01 25.77
N CYS A 176 8.34 -6.72 24.47
CA CYS A 176 7.39 -5.77 23.91
C CYS A 176 6.69 -6.39 22.70
N PRO A 177 5.36 -6.22 22.55
CA PRO A 177 4.67 -6.69 21.37
C PRO A 177 5.05 -5.85 20.15
N LEU A 178 4.81 -6.39 18.97
CA LEU A 178 5.08 -5.74 17.70
C LEU A 178 3.85 -5.84 16.79
N VAL A 179 3.58 -4.80 16.02
CA VAL A 179 2.61 -4.86 14.92
C VAL A 179 3.27 -4.34 13.66
N PHE A 180 3.03 -5.03 12.55
CA PHE A 180 3.41 -4.54 11.23
C PHE A 180 2.29 -4.77 10.22
N THR A 181 2.31 -4.00 9.14
CA THR A 181 1.34 -4.15 8.05
C THR A 181 1.99 -4.62 6.76
N GLN A 182 1.29 -5.46 6.01
CA GLN A 182 1.64 -5.89 4.67
C GLN A 182 0.44 -5.60 3.76
N GLY A 183 0.57 -4.64 2.84
CA GLY A 183 -0.55 -4.20 2.02
C GLY A 183 -0.70 -4.93 0.69
N HIS A 184 0.39 -5.52 0.18
CA HIS A 184 0.43 -6.09 -1.17
C HIS A 184 -0.17 -7.52 -1.23
N SER A 185 -1.07 -7.85 -2.16
CA SER A 185 -1.45 -7.04 -3.33
C SER A 185 -2.69 -6.18 -3.13
N VAL A 186 -3.61 -6.63 -2.28
CA VAL A 186 -4.94 -6.03 -2.06
C VAL A 186 -5.38 -6.17 -0.60
N CYS A 187 -4.42 -6.12 0.32
CA CYS A 187 -4.66 -6.38 1.73
C CYS A 187 -4.99 -5.10 2.50
N ASN A 188 -4.56 -3.93 2.01
CA ASN A 188 -4.74 -2.66 2.73
C ASN A 188 -6.20 -2.23 2.90
N ARG A 189 -7.14 -2.79 2.11
CA ARG A 189 -8.58 -2.74 2.40
C ARG A 189 -8.98 -3.30 3.76
N SER A 190 -8.12 -4.06 4.44
CA SER A 190 -8.29 -4.51 5.83
C SER A 190 -7.59 -3.63 6.87
N PHE A 191 -6.70 -2.74 6.42
CA PHE A 191 -6.06 -1.73 7.26
C PHE A 191 -6.90 -0.44 7.29
N PHE A 192 -7.42 0.01 6.15
CA PHE A 192 -8.34 1.13 6.02
C PHE A 192 -9.19 1.01 4.75
N PRO A 193 -10.44 1.51 4.72
CA PRO A 193 -11.24 1.54 3.49
C PRO A 193 -10.57 2.41 2.42
N CYS A 194 -10.37 1.92 1.20
CA CYS A 194 -9.63 2.67 0.18
C CYS A 194 -9.98 2.28 -1.25
N PHE A 195 -9.47 3.05 -2.22
CA PHE A 195 -9.36 2.58 -3.61
C PHE A 195 -8.18 1.60 -3.68
N ASP A 196 -8.41 0.31 -3.41
CA ASP A 196 -7.33 -0.66 -3.24
C ASP A 196 -6.89 -1.26 -4.57
N THR A 197 -6.34 -0.38 -5.41
CA THR A 197 -5.90 -0.64 -6.79
C THR A 197 -4.61 0.13 -7.07
N PRO A 198 -3.64 -0.46 -7.81
CA PRO A 198 -2.45 0.27 -8.25
C PRO A 198 -2.76 1.40 -9.25
N ALA A 199 -3.98 1.45 -9.79
CA ALA A 199 -4.43 2.49 -10.73
C ALA A 199 -4.65 3.86 -10.06
N VAL A 200 -4.80 3.88 -8.73
CA VAL A 200 -4.93 5.11 -7.94
C VAL A 200 -3.64 5.37 -7.19
N LYS A 201 -3.20 6.63 -7.18
CA LYS A 201 -2.07 7.09 -6.37
C LYS A 201 -2.47 8.36 -5.64
N SER A 202 -2.04 8.49 -4.40
CA SER A 202 -2.24 9.71 -3.61
C SER A 202 -1.07 9.94 -2.68
N THR A 203 -0.89 11.20 -2.29
CA THR A 203 -0.07 11.54 -1.13
C THR A 203 -0.81 11.12 0.13
N TYR A 204 -0.10 10.98 1.25
CA TYR A 204 -0.75 10.72 2.52
C TYR A 204 -0.04 11.33 3.71
N THR A 205 -0.80 11.58 4.77
CA THR A 205 -0.28 11.90 6.09
C THR A 205 -0.83 10.94 7.13
N ALA A 206 -0.13 10.80 8.25
CA ALA A 206 -0.62 10.02 9.37
C ALA A 206 -0.26 10.63 10.72
N ALA A 207 -1.13 10.46 11.70
CA ALA A 207 -0.91 10.73 13.12
C ALA A 207 -1.16 9.43 13.89
N VAL A 208 -0.12 8.87 14.52
CA VAL A 208 -0.18 7.56 15.16
C VAL A 208 0.13 7.68 16.65
N ARG A 209 -0.78 7.15 17.48
CA ARG A 209 -0.66 7.05 18.94
C ARG A 209 -0.39 5.60 19.33
N VAL A 210 0.65 5.39 20.11
CA VAL A 210 1.07 4.10 20.66
C VAL A 210 1.33 4.20 22.17
N PRO A 211 1.35 3.07 22.91
CA PRO A 211 1.88 3.02 24.26
C PRO A 211 3.30 3.59 24.37
N GLU A 212 3.66 4.01 25.58
CA GLU A 212 5.00 4.53 25.87
C GLU A 212 6.09 3.47 25.66
N GLY A 213 7.27 3.89 25.21
CA GLY A 213 8.41 3.00 24.96
C GLY A 213 8.41 2.33 23.57
N MET A 214 7.46 2.66 22.70
CA MET A 214 7.40 2.15 21.33
C MET A 214 7.86 3.18 20.30
N THR A 215 8.46 2.69 19.22
CA THR A 215 8.79 3.44 18.01
C THR A 215 7.78 3.08 16.93
N VAL A 216 7.29 4.08 16.19
CA VAL A 216 6.46 3.88 15.00
C VAL A 216 7.23 4.27 13.76
N LEU A 217 7.13 3.44 12.72
CA LEU A 217 7.64 3.71 11.38
C LEU A 217 6.48 3.59 10.39
N MET A 218 6.51 4.42 9.36
CA MET A 218 5.62 4.29 8.20
C MET A 218 6.41 4.51 6.91
N SER A 219 5.86 4.04 5.79
CA SER A 219 6.41 4.27 4.45
C SER A 219 6.18 5.71 3.98
N ALA A 220 6.82 6.66 4.65
CA ALA A 220 6.65 8.10 4.49
C ALA A 220 7.99 8.80 4.24
N SER A 221 7.97 9.91 3.50
CA SER A 221 9.18 10.70 3.21
C SER A 221 9.65 11.54 4.39
N GLN A 222 8.74 11.89 5.30
CA GLN A 222 9.04 12.68 6.49
C GLN A 222 8.35 12.09 7.72
N SER A 223 9.01 12.18 8.87
CA SER A 223 8.46 11.79 10.16
C SER A 223 8.89 12.75 11.26
N SER A 224 8.04 12.90 12.28
CA SER A 224 8.34 13.67 13.50
C SER A 224 7.59 13.08 14.70
N TYR A 225 8.08 13.34 15.91
CA TYR A 225 7.44 12.89 17.14
C TYR A 225 7.15 14.08 18.06
N SER A 226 5.86 14.33 18.35
CA SER A 226 5.45 15.30 19.36
C SER A 226 5.53 14.64 20.74
N LYS A 227 6.52 15.04 21.54
CA LYS A 227 6.66 14.57 22.94
C LYS A 227 5.49 15.03 23.82
N GLN A 228 4.97 16.23 23.55
CA GLN A 228 3.87 16.81 24.33
C GLN A 228 2.58 16.02 24.13
N ASP A 229 2.25 15.69 22.88
CA ASP A 229 1.00 15.00 22.55
C ASP A 229 1.16 13.48 22.52
N ARG A 230 2.41 12.99 22.56
CA ARG A 230 2.80 11.58 22.38
C ARG A 230 2.30 11.00 21.04
N ILE A 231 2.44 11.77 19.96
CA ILE A 231 1.97 11.42 18.62
C ILE A 231 3.15 11.38 17.65
N PHE A 232 3.22 10.31 16.85
CA PHE A 232 4.08 10.23 15.68
C PHE A 232 3.35 10.79 14.46
N HIS A 233 3.96 11.75 13.78
CA HIS A 233 3.43 12.34 12.56
C HIS A 233 4.26 11.90 11.36
N PHE A 234 3.58 11.54 10.27
CA PHE A 234 4.19 11.11 9.02
C PHE A 234 3.62 11.86 7.83
N SER A 235 4.44 12.12 6.82
CA SER A 235 4.04 12.71 5.54
C SER A 235 4.75 12.04 4.38
N MET A 236 3.97 11.54 3.41
CA MET A 236 4.43 11.02 2.12
C MET A 236 4.01 12.01 1.03
N GLU A 237 4.97 12.80 0.57
CA GLU A 237 4.75 13.87 -0.42
C GLU A 237 4.67 13.36 -1.86
N PHE A 238 5.12 12.12 -2.09
CA PHE A 238 5.06 11.48 -3.40
C PHE A 238 3.79 10.63 -3.53
N PRO A 239 3.02 10.75 -4.63
CA PRO A 239 1.84 9.92 -4.83
C PRO A 239 2.17 8.43 -4.94
N VAL A 240 1.64 7.63 -4.02
CA VAL A 240 1.81 6.18 -3.96
C VAL A 240 0.46 5.45 -4.03
N PRO A 241 0.41 4.24 -4.57
CA PRO A 241 -0.77 3.38 -4.47
C PRO A 241 -1.00 2.91 -3.03
N SER A 242 -2.26 2.56 -2.72
CA SER A 242 -2.70 2.14 -1.39
C SER A 242 -1.81 1.07 -0.76
N TYR A 243 -1.44 0.04 -1.52
CA TYR A 243 -0.66 -1.11 -1.04
C TYR A 243 0.74 -0.75 -0.51
N LEU A 244 1.26 0.45 -0.83
CA LEU A 244 2.53 0.95 -0.30
C LEU A 244 2.39 1.69 1.03
N VAL A 245 1.18 1.98 1.51
CA VAL A 245 0.96 2.52 2.86
C VAL A 245 1.25 1.41 3.86
N ALA A 246 2.30 1.57 4.65
CA ALA A 246 2.77 0.57 5.60
C ALA A 246 3.05 1.22 6.96
N LEU A 247 2.87 0.44 8.02
CA LEU A 247 3.10 0.81 9.41
C LEU A 247 3.83 -0.33 10.12
N VAL A 248 4.78 0.02 10.98
CA VAL A 248 5.39 -0.87 11.97
C VAL A 248 5.42 -0.14 13.30
N ALA A 249 5.03 -0.81 14.38
CA ALA A 249 5.16 -0.29 15.74
C ALA A 249 5.64 -1.37 16.71
N GLY A 250 6.67 -1.06 17.48
CA GLY A 250 7.29 -1.98 18.44
C GLY A 250 8.54 -1.37 19.07
N GLN A 251 9.35 -2.20 19.73
CA GLN A 251 10.64 -1.79 20.26
C GLN A 251 11.71 -1.81 19.16
N LEU A 252 11.86 -0.70 18.45
CA LEU A 252 12.80 -0.58 17.33
C LEU A 252 13.87 0.47 17.60
N GLU A 253 15.12 0.08 17.35
CA GLU A 253 16.28 0.94 17.31
C GLU A 253 16.83 1.03 15.88
N HIS A 254 17.74 1.97 15.64
CA HIS A 254 18.32 2.16 14.32
C HIS A 254 19.82 2.35 14.32
N ALA A 255 20.42 2.07 13.17
CA ALA A 255 21.77 2.44 12.83
C ALA A 255 21.83 2.91 11.37
N ASP A 256 22.51 4.03 11.12
CA ASP A 256 22.76 4.49 9.76
C ASP A 256 23.74 3.55 9.05
N LEU A 257 23.41 3.18 7.82
CA LEU A 257 24.22 2.31 6.95
C LEU A 257 24.98 3.10 5.88
N GLY A 258 24.57 4.35 5.65
CA GLY A 258 25.11 5.27 4.67
C GLY A 258 24.54 6.68 4.84
N PRO A 259 24.88 7.63 3.94
CA PRO A 259 24.42 9.02 4.03
C PRO A 259 22.89 9.17 3.94
N ARG A 260 22.22 8.24 3.25
CA ARG A 260 20.78 8.25 3.00
C ARG A 260 20.12 6.90 3.21
N SER A 261 20.75 6.03 4.00
CA SER A 261 20.24 4.69 4.29
C SER A 261 20.44 4.31 5.75
N ARG A 262 19.46 3.60 6.30
CA ARG A 262 19.43 3.17 7.69
C ARG A 262 18.74 1.82 7.83
N VAL A 263 19.13 1.08 8.85
CA VAL A 263 18.40 -0.12 9.27
C VAL A 263 17.68 0.12 10.59
N TRP A 264 16.46 -0.37 10.68
CA TRP A 264 15.64 -0.44 11.89
C TRP A 264 15.45 -1.91 12.27
N ALA A 265 15.63 -2.23 13.54
CA ALA A 265 15.47 -3.59 14.05
C ALA A 265 15.18 -3.57 15.55
N GLU A 266 14.74 -4.70 16.09
CA GLU A 266 14.80 -4.92 17.53
C GLU A 266 16.25 -4.84 18.04
N PRO A 267 16.52 -4.34 19.27
CA PRO A 267 17.88 -4.13 19.78
C PRO A 267 18.77 -5.37 19.69
N CYS A 268 18.22 -6.56 19.96
CA CYS A 268 18.92 -7.84 19.86
C CYS A 268 19.37 -8.20 18.44
N LEU A 269 18.69 -7.69 17.40
CA LEU A 269 18.99 -7.97 16.00
C LEU A 269 19.81 -6.88 15.32
N LEU A 270 19.87 -5.66 15.89
CA LEU A 270 20.46 -4.50 15.24
C LEU A 270 21.92 -4.72 14.82
N SER A 271 22.75 -5.29 15.69
CA SER A 271 24.16 -5.56 15.38
C SER A 271 24.32 -6.56 14.22
N CYS A 272 23.47 -7.58 14.16
CA CYS A 272 23.45 -8.56 13.07
C CYS A 272 23.00 -7.90 11.76
N ALA A 273 21.96 -7.07 11.81
CA ALA A 273 21.43 -6.36 10.66
C ALA A 273 22.46 -5.38 10.07
N VAL A 274 23.15 -4.62 10.92
CA VAL A 274 24.26 -3.73 10.50
C VAL A 274 25.39 -4.54 9.87
N LYS A 275 25.79 -5.67 10.47
CA LYS A 275 26.85 -6.51 9.90
C LYS A 275 26.46 -7.09 8.54
N LYS A 276 25.17 -7.39 8.33
CA LYS A 276 24.66 -7.96 7.07
C LYS A 276 24.51 -6.93 5.95
N LEU A 277 24.17 -5.69 6.29
CA LEU A 277 23.82 -4.65 5.31
C LEU A 277 24.85 -3.53 5.17
N GLY A 278 25.74 -3.38 6.16
CA GLY A 278 26.72 -2.30 6.23
C GLY A 278 27.54 -2.17 4.94
N GLY A 279 27.58 -0.96 4.39
CA GLY A 279 28.28 -0.64 3.14
C GLY A 279 27.66 -1.20 1.86
N SER A 280 26.73 -2.15 1.93
CA SER A 280 26.10 -2.74 0.75
C SER A 280 24.92 -1.92 0.23
N VAL A 281 24.11 -1.38 1.14
CA VAL A 281 22.88 -0.65 0.76
C VAL A 281 23.19 0.60 -0.06
N GLU A 282 24.17 1.41 0.37
CA GLU A 282 24.55 2.60 -0.39
C GLU A 282 25.11 2.24 -1.76
N HIS A 283 25.96 1.20 -1.83
CA HIS A 283 26.48 0.72 -3.11
C HIS A 283 25.35 0.27 -4.05
N TRP A 284 24.31 -0.41 -3.54
CA TRP A 284 23.15 -0.79 -4.35
C TRP A 284 22.36 0.42 -4.85
N LEU A 285 22.22 1.46 -4.02
CA LEU A 285 21.55 2.70 -4.42
C LEU A 285 22.34 3.41 -5.53
N ASP A 286 23.66 3.54 -5.38
CA ASP A 286 24.52 4.18 -6.39
C ASP A 286 24.45 3.44 -7.73
N VAL A 287 24.56 2.11 -7.70
CA VAL A 287 24.43 1.28 -8.91
C VAL A 287 23.03 1.41 -9.52
N ALA A 288 21.98 1.46 -8.71
CA ALA A 288 20.62 1.63 -9.20
C ALA A 288 20.42 3.03 -9.84
N GLU A 289 21.00 4.07 -9.26
CA GLU A 289 20.92 5.43 -9.81
C GLU A 289 21.70 5.58 -11.11
N ASP A 290 22.86 4.96 -11.23
CA ASP A 290 23.65 4.91 -12.46
C ASP A 290 22.88 4.21 -13.60
N LEU A 291 22.09 3.18 -13.26
CA LEU A 291 21.33 2.38 -14.24
C LEU A 291 19.98 2.99 -14.61
N PHE A 292 19.26 3.56 -13.63
CA PHE A 292 17.83 3.90 -13.76
C PHE A 292 17.52 5.38 -13.52
N GLY A 293 18.52 6.18 -13.15
CA GLY A 293 18.35 7.59 -12.79
C GLY A 293 18.09 7.79 -11.29
N PRO A 294 17.90 9.04 -10.85
CA PRO A 294 17.98 9.44 -9.45
C PRO A 294 16.93 8.76 -8.56
N TYR A 295 17.32 8.47 -7.32
CA TYR A 295 16.47 7.94 -6.26
C TYR A 295 15.58 9.03 -5.68
N LEU A 296 14.32 9.03 -6.11
CA LEU A 296 13.39 10.13 -5.83
C LEU A 296 12.88 10.20 -4.39
N TRP A 297 12.99 9.11 -3.62
CA TRP A 297 12.39 9.01 -2.28
C TRP A 297 13.23 9.65 -1.17
N GLY A 298 14.43 10.14 -1.50
CA GLY A 298 15.34 10.80 -0.57
C GLY A 298 16.14 9.83 0.30
N ARG A 299 15.46 9.08 1.17
CA ARG A 299 16.08 8.13 2.12
C ARG A 299 15.54 6.71 1.92
N CYS A 300 16.42 5.73 1.99
CA CYS A 300 16.10 4.31 1.89
C CYS A 300 16.36 3.59 3.22
N ASP A 301 15.31 3.38 3.99
CA ASP A 301 15.39 2.66 5.25
C ASP A 301 14.94 1.20 5.08
N ILE A 302 15.59 0.29 5.79
CA ILE A 302 15.28 -1.14 5.82
C ILE A 302 14.80 -1.50 7.22
N VAL A 303 13.65 -2.16 7.33
CA VAL A 303 13.13 -2.67 8.61
C VAL A 303 13.32 -4.18 8.65
N PHE A 304 14.05 -4.68 9.66
CA PHE A 304 14.12 -6.09 9.99
C PHE A 304 12.93 -6.46 10.87
N LEU A 305 11.99 -7.21 10.30
CA LEU A 305 10.86 -7.79 11.03
C LEU A 305 11.27 -9.12 11.68
N PRO A 306 10.56 -9.56 12.74
CA PRO A 306 10.79 -10.85 13.41
C PRO A 306 10.67 -12.07 12.48
#